data_AF-A0A927XLR0-F1
#
_entry.id   AF-A0A927XLR0-F1
#
_cell.length_a   1.000
_cell.length_b   1.000
_cell.length_c   1.000
_cell.angle_alpha   90.00
_cell.angle_beta   90.00
_cell.angle_gamma   90.00
#
_symmetry.space_group_name_H-M   'P 1'
#
loop_
_entity.id
_entity.type
_entity.pdbx_description
1 polymer ?
#
loop_
_entity_poly.entity_id
_entity_poly.type
_entity_poly.pdbx_seq_one_letter_code
_entity_poly.pdbx_strand_id
1 'polypeptide(L)'
;MADAYILDYSRFTGIDQSMTELDTPLHATHDAQNIAVRGGVLMTAPNDEVIYDLGVGSIESLIERVCLDEDGRPMTELYAATKNAIHWLSPEGIWEEVPIIEGQTSGKFDYVNYSVGDTYYTILANGEQQMGVWKGLAMAETFGEETVFGSLCLHYERIWGTGNPNYHQRVWYSDAYEAEDWFGAGSGSVDVYSPTTSKTVAIRSLYNEIVIFKDREIFRVYGTYPSEFGVSKVAGDFGPVNCFSIVSAMDQVYYMSPGDGICYYDGMRTRPLGDEKLRSFFENPSLNLENCCGVSTGRKIYFALCEDGDGINDAILEYDVVLKSYMVYRGINANCFLKRGGEILYGSSDGKIYRMGTDRTGAKKYAYWRTPTHDLGAKYTHKTSTVLYAHVKGEGELSISADFGTRIREKRIVLTEELTPVRIPIHALGRTVSYRFCNVDGSTFEIHGPQVAIEIDED
;
A
#
# COMPACT_ATOMS: atom_id res chain seq x y z
N MET A 1 3.92 35.34 -39.68
CA MET A 1 2.63 34.63 -39.76
C MET A 1 2.56 33.84 -38.48
N ALA A 2 1.61 34.11 -37.60
CA ALA A 2 1.47 33.31 -36.38
C ALA A 2 0.99 31.92 -36.80
N ASP A 3 1.83 30.91 -36.62
CA ASP A 3 1.42 29.53 -36.84
C ASP A 3 0.55 29.11 -35.66
N ALA A 4 -0.66 28.62 -35.96
CA ALA A 4 -1.58 28.09 -34.97
C ALA A 4 -1.30 26.59 -34.78
N TYR A 5 -0.88 26.21 -33.57
CA TYR A 5 -0.64 24.84 -33.16
C TYR A 5 -1.83 24.33 -32.35
N ILE A 6 -2.17 23.07 -32.52
CA ILE A 6 -3.16 22.38 -31.67
C ILE A 6 -2.40 21.39 -30.80
N LEU A 7 -2.44 21.61 -29.49
CA LEU A 7 -2.05 20.59 -28.52
C LEU A 7 -3.21 19.64 -28.37
N ASP A 8 -3.04 18.44 -28.93
CA ASP A 8 -4.05 17.39 -28.90
C ASP A 8 -3.73 16.38 -27.79
N TYR A 9 -4.56 16.39 -26.76
CA TYR A 9 -4.56 15.40 -25.69
C TYR A 9 -5.64 14.34 -25.95
N SER A 10 -5.91 14.02 -27.21
CA SER A 10 -6.98 13.11 -27.65
C SER A 10 -7.01 11.77 -26.91
N ARG A 11 -5.88 11.30 -26.39
CA ARG A 11 -5.80 10.07 -25.61
C ARG A 11 -4.75 10.14 -24.51
N PHE A 12 -5.17 10.27 -23.25
CA PHE A 12 -4.27 10.13 -22.10
C PHE A 12 -3.73 8.69 -22.00
N THR A 13 -2.45 8.53 -21.65
CA THR A 13 -1.82 7.20 -21.49
C THR A 13 -1.46 6.86 -20.05
N GLY A 14 -1.57 7.82 -19.12
CA GLY A 14 -1.24 7.62 -17.71
C GLY A 14 0.14 8.17 -17.32
N ILE A 15 0.65 7.69 -16.19
CA ILE A 15 1.95 8.12 -15.68
C ILE A 15 3.07 7.55 -16.56
N ASP A 16 3.94 8.42 -17.04
CA ASP A 16 5.22 8.09 -17.67
C ASP A 16 6.33 8.95 -17.06
N GLN A 17 7.08 8.32 -16.17
CA GLN A 17 8.20 8.91 -15.46
C GLN A 17 9.55 8.42 -16.02
N SER A 18 9.56 7.79 -17.19
CA SER A 18 10.79 7.23 -17.79
C SER A 18 11.70 8.27 -18.45
N MET A 19 11.17 9.45 -18.77
CA MET A 19 11.89 10.54 -19.45
C MET A 19 11.89 11.81 -18.59
N THR A 20 12.49 12.91 -19.08
CA THR A 20 12.38 14.22 -18.40
C THR A 20 11.04 14.90 -18.73
N GLU A 21 10.62 15.91 -17.96
CA GLU A 21 9.37 16.65 -18.25
C GLU A 21 9.30 17.17 -19.70
N LEU A 22 10.43 17.63 -20.26
CA LEU A 22 10.46 18.18 -21.63
C LEU A 22 10.31 17.09 -22.71
N ASP A 23 10.72 15.85 -22.38
CA ASP A 23 10.76 14.72 -23.31
C ASP A 23 9.54 13.81 -23.17
N THR A 24 8.78 13.91 -22.08
CA THR A 24 7.57 13.09 -21.87
C THR A 24 6.46 13.51 -22.83
N PRO A 25 5.75 12.56 -23.47
CA PRO A 25 4.70 12.90 -24.42
C PRO A 25 3.56 13.68 -23.78
N LEU A 26 2.93 14.57 -24.54
CA LEU A 26 1.79 15.39 -24.11
C LEU A 26 0.67 14.59 -23.42
N HIS A 27 0.45 13.34 -23.86
CA HIS A 27 -0.59 12.46 -23.35
C HIS A 27 -0.25 11.71 -22.05
N ALA A 28 0.99 11.82 -21.57
CA ALA A 28 1.45 11.20 -20.33
C ALA A 28 1.74 12.27 -19.26
N THR A 29 2.14 11.85 -18.06
CA THR A 29 2.51 12.76 -16.98
C THR A 29 3.58 12.17 -16.05
N HIS A 30 4.37 13.04 -15.44
CA HIS A 30 5.20 12.71 -14.28
C HIS A 30 4.50 12.91 -12.94
N ASP A 31 3.48 13.78 -12.94
CA ASP A 31 2.96 14.44 -11.75
C ASP A 31 1.43 14.41 -11.74
N ALA A 32 0.91 13.41 -11.04
CA ALA A 32 -0.51 13.23 -10.81
C ALA A 32 -0.75 12.60 -9.43
N GLN A 33 -1.98 12.81 -8.92
CA GLN A 33 -2.42 12.29 -7.64
C GLN A 33 -3.91 11.97 -7.70
N ASN A 34 -4.32 10.85 -7.11
CA ASN A 34 -5.74 10.47 -7.00
C ASN A 34 -6.47 10.49 -8.36
N ILE A 35 -5.79 10.08 -9.42
CA ILE A 35 -6.30 10.05 -10.80
C ILE A 35 -6.25 8.62 -11.35
N ALA A 36 -7.17 8.31 -12.26
CA ALA A 36 -7.11 7.13 -13.11
C ALA A 36 -7.14 7.54 -14.60
N VAL A 37 -6.52 6.71 -15.45
CA VAL A 37 -6.65 6.80 -16.90
C VAL A 37 -7.23 5.50 -17.44
N ARG A 38 -8.38 5.57 -18.12
CA ARG A 38 -9.07 4.40 -18.67
C ARG A 38 -9.48 4.67 -20.11
N GLY A 39 -9.00 3.85 -21.04
CA GLY A 39 -9.37 3.97 -22.46
C GLY A 39 -9.00 5.30 -23.12
N GLY A 40 -8.05 6.06 -22.57
CA GLY A 40 -7.72 7.40 -23.05
C GLY A 40 -8.39 8.55 -22.29
N VAL A 41 -9.28 8.24 -21.36
CA VAL A 41 -10.03 9.22 -20.56
C VAL A 41 -9.30 9.46 -19.26
N LEU A 42 -9.10 10.74 -18.92
CA LEU A 42 -8.57 11.16 -17.64
C LEU A 42 -9.75 11.36 -16.66
N MET A 43 -9.65 10.76 -15.48
CA MET A 43 -10.72 10.82 -14.49
C MET A 43 -10.18 10.81 -13.06
N THR A 44 -10.95 11.33 -12.12
CA THR A 44 -10.67 11.11 -10.68
C THR A 44 -10.60 9.62 -10.39
N ALA A 45 -9.60 9.19 -9.62
CA ALA A 45 -9.56 7.83 -9.11
C ALA A 45 -10.86 7.53 -8.34
N PRO A 46 -11.37 6.29 -8.37
CA PRO A 46 -12.48 5.90 -7.52
C PRO A 46 -12.16 6.20 -6.05
N ASN A 47 -13.18 6.60 -5.29
CA ASN A 47 -13.06 6.60 -3.83
C ASN A 47 -13.09 5.13 -3.35
N ASP A 48 -12.84 4.96 -2.06
CA ASP A 48 -12.92 3.65 -1.41
C ASP A 48 -14.30 3.49 -0.78
N GLU A 49 -14.87 2.30 -0.85
CA GLU A 49 -16.22 2.04 -0.34
C GLU A 49 -16.16 1.73 1.16
N VAL A 50 -16.96 2.40 2.00
CA VAL A 50 -17.15 1.95 3.39
C VAL A 50 -18.04 0.71 3.37
N ILE A 51 -17.52 -0.43 3.86
CA ILE A 51 -18.28 -1.69 3.92
C ILE A 51 -18.75 -2.00 5.33
N TYR A 52 -17.89 -1.74 6.31
CA TYR A 52 -18.21 -1.97 7.71
C TYR A 52 -17.80 -0.78 8.56
N ASP A 53 -18.59 -0.52 9.60
CA ASP A 53 -18.27 0.41 10.66
C ASP A 53 -18.20 -0.40 11.96
N LEU A 54 -17.03 -0.42 12.58
CA LEU A 54 -16.81 -1.13 13.84
C LEU A 54 -17.50 -0.41 15.01
N GLY A 55 -17.73 0.91 14.87
CA GLY A 55 -18.32 1.76 15.92
C GLY A 55 -17.41 2.01 17.13
N VAL A 56 -16.22 1.39 17.19
CA VAL A 56 -15.27 1.53 18.31
C VAL A 56 -13.82 1.66 17.83
N GLY A 57 -13.16 2.75 18.25
CA GLY A 57 -11.71 2.93 18.15
C GLY A 57 -11.13 2.95 16.73
N SER A 58 -9.80 3.03 16.66
CA SER A 58 -9.03 2.88 15.42
C SER A 58 -8.80 1.39 15.13
N ILE A 59 -8.99 0.97 13.87
CA ILE A 59 -8.65 -0.40 13.45
C ILE A 59 -7.15 -0.46 13.15
N GLU A 60 -6.44 -1.33 13.84
CA GLU A 60 -4.99 -1.54 13.70
C GLU A 60 -4.64 -2.80 12.91
N SER A 61 -5.53 -3.80 12.85
CA SER A 61 -5.37 -4.99 12.01
C SER A 61 -6.70 -5.59 11.60
N LEU A 62 -6.70 -6.23 10.43
CA LEU A 62 -7.78 -7.07 9.93
C LEU A 62 -7.27 -8.51 9.85
N ILE A 63 -8.07 -9.46 10.35
CA ILE A 63 -7.70 -10.87 10.42
C ILE A 63 -8.80 -11.67 9.72
N GLU A 64 -8.40 -12.54 8.79
CA GLU A 64 -9.30 -13.54 8.19
C GLU A 64 -9.02 -14.88 8.84
N ARG A 65 -9.96 -15.37 9.65
CA ARG A 65 -9.87 -16.68 10.30
C ARG A 65 -10.46 -17.73 9.37
N VAL A 66 -9.78 -18.87 9.24
CA VAL A 66 -10.34 -20.06 8.60
C VAL A 66 -10.92 -20.99 9.67
N CYS A 67 -12.16 -21.43 9.49
CA CYS A 67 -12.86 -22.33 10.40
C CYS A 67 -13.79 -23.28 9.63
N LEU A 68 -14.56 -24.10 10.34
CA LEU A 68 -15.58 -24.97 9.75
C LEU A 68 -16.97 -24.38 9.97
N ASP A 69 -17.84 -24.49 8.95
CA ASP A 69 -19.28 -24.22 9.08
C ASP A 69 -20.01 -25.37 9.80
N GLU A 70 -21.33 -25.23 10.00
CA GLU A 70 -22.18 -26.23 10.65
C GLU A 70 -22.17 -27.60 9.93
N ASP A 71 -21.90 -27.61 8.62
CA ASP A 71 -21.80 -28.81 7.77
C ASP A 71 -20.38 -29.40 7.75
N GLY A 72 -19.42 -28.82 8.47
CA GLY A 72 -18.02 -29.23 8.47
C GLY A 72 -17.25 -28.83 7.22
N ARG A 73 -17.70 -27.82 6.46
CA ARG A 73 -16.98 -27.26 5.31
C ARG A 73 -16.14 -26.06 5.73
N PRO A 74 -14.94 -25.88 5.13
CA PRO A 74 -14.14 -24.69 5.40
C PRO A 74 -14.86 -23.39 5.02
N MET A 75 -14.87 -22.44 5.94
CA MET A 75 -15.36 -21.08 5.74
C MET A 75 -14.38 -20.05 6.33
N THR A 76 -14.63 -18.77 6.07
CA THR A 76 -13.82 -17.66 6.58
C THR A 76 -14.65 -16.69 7.39
N GLU A 77 -14.11 -16.25 8.52
CA GLU A 77 -14.66 -15.20 9.36
C GLU A 77 -13.76 -13.96 9.34
N LEU A 78 -14.37 -12.78 9.50
CA LEU A 78 -13.65 -11.52 9.53
C LEU A 78 -13.56 -11.00 10.97
N TYR A 79 -12.36 -10.58 11.35
CA TYR A 79 -12.05 -9.96 12.62
C TYR A 79 -11.34 -8.63 12.40
N ALA A 80 -11.58 -7.67 13.31
CA ALA A 80 -10.93 -6.38 13.36
C ALA A 80 -10.34 -6.16 14.75
N ALA A 81 -9.06 -5.80 14.82
CA ALA A 81 -8.37 -5.50 16.06
C ALA A 81 -8.24 -3.98 16.24
N THR A 82 -8.64 -3.49 17.41
CA THR A 82 -8.30 -2.16 17.91
C THR A 82 -7.13 -2.29 18.87
N LYS A 83 -6.62 -1.18 19.41
CA LYS A 83 -5.53 -1.21 20.40
C LYS A 83 -5.77 -2.16 21.57
N ASN A 84 -7.01 -2.23 22.08
CA ASN A 84 -7.30 -2.90 23.36
C ASN A 84 -8.22 -4.14 23.22
N ALA A 85 -8.75 -4.42 22.03
CA ALA A 85 -9.71 -5.49 21.83
C ALA A 85 -9.68 -6.05 20.40
N ILE A 86 -10.12 -7.28 20.24
CA ILE A 86 -10.39 -7.91 18.94
C ILE A 86 -11.91 -8.10 18.83
N HIS A 87 -12.46 -7.78 17.67
CA HIS A 87 -13.88 -7.91 17.37
C HIS A 87 -14.11 -8.84 16.19
N TRP A 88 -15.09 -9.71 16.30
CA TRP A 88 -15.56 -10.62 15.26
C TRP A 88 -16.82 -10.06 14.61
N LEU A 89 -16.94 -10.19 13.28
CA LEU A 89 -18.17 -9.89 12.56
C LEU A 89 -19.09 -11.13 12.55
N SER A 90 -20.18 -11.08 13.32
CA SER A 90 -21.19 -12.13 13.38
C SER A 90 -21.91 -12.33 12.03
N PRO A 91 -22.55 -13.48 11.80
CA PRO A 91 -23.37 -13.73 10.60
C PRO A 91 -24.48 -12.70 10.38
N GLU A 92 -24.99 -12.08 11.45
CA GLU A 92 -25.99 -11.01 11.43
C GLU A 92 -25.42 -9.64 11.05
N GLY A 93 -24.10 -9.53 10.87
CA GLY A 93 -23.39 -8.29 10.54
C GLY A 93 -23.12 -7.40 11.75
N ILE A 94 -23.04 -7.99 12.95
CA ILE A 94 -22.78 -7.27 14.21
C ILE A 94 -21.35 -7.54 14.67
N TRP A 95 -20.66 -6.51 15.15
CA TRP A 95 -19.34 -6.67 15.74
C TRP A 95 -19.43 -7.06 17.22
N GLU A 96 -18.79 -8.16 17.58
CA GLU A 96 -18.74 -8.69 18.94
C GLU A 96 -17.30 -8.77 19.43
N GLU A 97 -17.03 -8.26 20.63
CA GLU A 97 -15.70 -8.35 21.24
C GLU A 97 -15.38 -9.80 21.64
N VAL A 98 -14.16 -10.25 21.32
CA VAL A 98 -13.68 -11.59 21.59
C VAL A 98 -12.36 -11.53 22.37
N PRO A 99 -12.28 -12.14 23.57
CA PRO A 99 -11.05 -12.15 24.35
C PRO A 99 -10.11 -13.22 23.79
N ILE A 100 -9.26 -12.86 22.83
CA ILE A 100 -8.25 -13.79 22.28
C ILE A 100 -6.89 -13.62 22.98
N ILE A 101 -6.54 -12.38 23.31
CA ILE A 101 -5.28 -12.01 23.97
C ILE A 101 -5.59 -11.37 25.31
N GLU A 102 -5.00 -11.90 26.38
CA GLU A 102 -5.16 -11.33 27.73
C GLU A 102 -4.44 -9.99 27.84
N GLY A 103 -5.13 -8.95 28.35
CA GLY A 103 -4.50 -7.66 28.64
C GLY A 103 -3.93 -6.94 27.40
N GLN A 104 -4.56 -7.11 26.24
CA GLN A 104 -4.11 -6.54 24.97
C GLN A 104 -3.81 -5.02 25.07
N THR A 105 -2.61 -4.61 24.64
CA THR A 105 -2.20 -3.19 24.57
C THR A 105 -1.82 -2.72 23.16
N SER A 106 -1.82 -3.63 22.20
CA SER A 106 -1.55 -3.40 20.78
C SER A 106 -2.52 -4.20 19.93
N GLY A 107 -3.10 -3.55 18.92
CA GLY A 107 -4.00 -4.14 17.93
C GLY A 107 -3.30 -4.54 16.62
N LYS A 108 -1.96 -4.44 16.56
CA LYS A 108 -1.18 -4.81 15.38
C LYS A 108 -0.82 -6.29 15.40
N PHE A 109 -1.55 -7.10 14.65
CA PHE A 109 -1.39 -8.55 14.66
C PHE A 109 -0.85 -9.09 13.32
N ASP A 110 0.25 -9.83 13.40
CA ASP A 110 0.59 -10.85 12.40
C ASP A 110 -0.11 -12.14 12.81
N TYR A 111 -0.54 -12.96 11.84
CA TYR A 111 -1.29 -14.17 12.17
C TYR A 111 -1.08 -15.30 11.16
N VAL A 112 -1.36 -16.52 11.61
CA VAL A 112 -1.32 -17.73 10.80
C VAL A 112 -2.58 -18.54 11.06
N ASN A 113 -3.25 -18.98 9.99
CA ASN A 113 -4.24 -20.05 10.06
C ASN A 113 -3.56 -21.40 9.87
N TYR A 114 -3.92 -22.37 10.69
CA TYR A 114 -3.39 -23.72 10.63
C TYR A 114 -4.47 -24.74 10.98
N SER A 115 -4.40 -25.95 10.42
CA SER A 115 -5.37 -27.01 10.70
C SER A 115 -4.66 -28.34 10.91
N VAL A 116 -5.00 -29.05 11.98
CA VAL A 116 -4.50 -30.39 12.27
C VAL A 116 -5.70 -31.29 12.52
N GLY A 117 -5.88 -32.29 11.66
CA GLY A 117 -7.12 -33.07 11.61
C GLY A 117 -8.33 -32.15 11.40
N ASP A 118 -9.31 -32.21 12.31
CA ASP A 118 -10.52 -31.39 12.26
C ASP A 118 -10.41 -30.10 13.10
N THR A 119 -9.25 -29.82 13.70
CA THR A 119 -9.06 -28.62 14.54
C THR A 119 -8.45 -27.49 13.72
N TYR A 120 -9.12 -26.34 13.70
CA TYR A 120 -8.65 -25.12 13.05
C TYR A 120 -8.17 -24.11 14.10
N TYR A 121 -6.94 -23.66 13.90
CA TYR A 121 -6.24 -22.73 14.76
C TYR A 121 -6.03 -21.42 14.01
N THR A 122 -6.23 -20.31 14.72
CA THR A 122 -5.71 -19.00 14.31
C THR A 122 -4.74 -18.52 15.37
N ILE A 123 -3.48 -18.38 15.01
CA ILE A 123 -2.41 -17.98 15.95
C ILE A 123 -2.08 -16.52 15.67
N LEU A 124 -2.10 -15.69 16.72
CA LEU A 124 -2.01 -14.24 16.67
C LEU A 124 -0.82 -13.74 17.47
N ALA A 125 -0.06 -12.80 16.91
CA ALA A 125 1.16 -12.27 17.47
C ALA A 125 1.24 -10.74 17.26
N ASN A 126 1.50 -9.97 18.32
CA ASN A 126 1.61 -8.51 18.25
C ASN A 126 2.91 -7.92 18.80
N GLY A 127 3.82 -8.75 19.30
CA GLY A 127 5.13 -8.36 19.84
C GLY A 127 5.11 -7.76 21.25
N GLU A 128 3.93 -7.63 21.86
CA GLU A 128 3.74 -6.95 23.16
C GLU A 128 3.18 -7.90 24.22
N GLN A 129 2.23 -8.76 23.82
CA GLN A 129 1.66 -9.81 24.66
C GLN A 129 2.12 -11.19 24.19
N GLN A 130 1.94 -12.19 25.06
CA GLN A 130 2.07 -13.58 24.64
C GLN A 130 1.10 -13.85 23.49
N MET A 131 1.57 -14.62 22.50
CA MET A 131 0.76 -15.00 21.36
C MET A 131 -0.52 -15.74 21.79
N GLY A 132 -1.60 -15.53 21.05
CA GLY A 132 -2.88 -16.19 21.29
C GLY A 132 -3.17 -17.24 20.23
N VAL A 133 -3.59 -18.44 20.65
CA VAL A 133 -4.07 -19.53 19.80
C VAL A 133 -5.60 -19.66 19.90
N TRP A 134 -6.30 -19.14 18.91
CA TRP A 134 -7.75 -19.15 18.88
C TRP A 134 -8.30 -20.43 18.22
N LYS A 135 -9.14 -21.15 18.98
CA LYS A 135 -9.86 -22.37 18.54
C LYS A 135 -11.35 -22.14 18.26
N GLY A 136 -11.85 -20.91 18.40
CA GLY A 136 -13.25 -20.55 18.12
C GLY A 136 -14.24 -20.60 19.29
N LEU A 137 -13.84 -21.07 20.48
CA LEU A 137 -14.79 -21.30 21.60
C LEU A 137 -14.36 -20.67 22.94
N ALA A 138 -13.08 -20.37 23.16
CA ALA A 138 -12.56 -19.75 24.38
C ALA A 138 -11.14 -19.19 24.16
N MET A 139 -10.67 -18.35 25.12
CA MET A 139 -9.29 -17.87 25.19
C MET A 139 -8.28 -18.98 24.96
N ALA A 140 -7.22 -18.64 24.22
CA ALA A 140 -6.06 -19.49 24.11
C ALA A 140 -5.38 -19.67 25.47
N GLU A 141 -4.80 -20.86 25.70
CA GLU A 141 -3.85 -21.02 26.79
C GLU A 141 -2.63 -20.11 26.57
N THR A 142 -2.07 -19.59 27.65
CA THR A 142 -0.81 -18.85 27.59
C THR A 142 0.34 -19.81 27.35
N PHE A 143 1.05 -19.60 26.25
CA PHE A 143 2.31 -20.29 25.99
C PHE A 143 3.40 -19.55 26.77
N GLY A 144 4.40 -20.30 27.27
CA GLY A 144 5.37 -19.80 28.25
C GLY A 144 5.94 -18.40 27.98
N GLU A 145 6.48 -17.74 29.01
CA GLU A 145 6.83 -16.30 29.00
C GLU A 145 7.65 -15.78 27.80
N GLU A 146 8.32 -16.65 27.04
CA GLU A 146 9.09 -16.31 25.86
C GLU A 146 8.28 -16.20 24.55
N THR A 147 7.00 -16.60 24.51
CA THR A 147 6.19 -16.58 23.27
C THR A 147 5.53 -15.23 22.99
N VAL A 148 6.28 -14.15 23.23
CA VAL A 148 5.91 -12.79 22.86
C VAL A 148 6.49 -12.53 21.47
N PHE A 149 5.76 -12.90 20.42
CA PHE A 149 6.22 -12.77 19.03
C PHE A 149 5.52 -11.61 18.34
N GLY A 150 6.22 -10.93 17.44
CA GLY A 150 5.66 -9.90 16.56
C GLY A 150 5.44 -10.38 15.13
N SER A 151 5.93 -11.58 14.79
CA SER A 151 5.73 -12.17 13.48
C SER A 151 5.73 -13.71 13.53
N LEU A 152 4.86 -14.31 12.72
CA LEU A 152 4.64 -15.75 12.64
C LEU A 152 4.67 -16.25 11.20
N CYS A 153 5.03 -17.51 11.00
CA CYS A 153 4.74 -18.23 9.76
C CYS A 153 4.59 -19.75 9.97
N LEU A 154 3.77 -20.38 9.13
CA LEU A 154 3.73 -21.84 9.01
C LEU A 154 4.75 -22.30 7.96
N HIS A 155 5.57 -23.29 8.31
CA HIS A 155 6.48 -23.94 7.39
C HIS A 155 6.60 -25.43 7.71
N TYR A 156 6.18 -26.29 6.77
CA TYR A 156 6.15 -27.76 6.92
C TYR A 156 5.59 -28.22 8.27
N GLU A 157 4.31 -27.89 8.52
CA GLU A 157 3.54 -28.35 9.69
C GLU A 157 4.09 -27.85 11.04
N ARG A 158 4.95 -26.83 10.98
CA ARG A 158 5.57 -26.21 12.14
C ARG A 158 5.34 -24.71 12.13
N ILE A 159 4.96 -24.16 13.27
CA ILE A 159 4.81 -22.72 13.43
C ILE A 159 6.14 -22.15 13.88
N TRP A 160 6.53 -21.05 13.25
CA TRP A 160 7.74 -20.31 13.57
C TRP A 160 7.39 -18.92 14.04
N GLY A 161 8.12 -18.43 15.04
CA GLY A 161 7.87 -17.14 15.67
C GLY A 161 9.16 -16.33 15.89
N THR A 162 9.06 -15.01 15.76
CA THR A 162 10.16 -14.07 16.01
C THR A 162 9.67 -12.72 16.50
N GLY A 163 10.60 -11.84 16.89
CA GLY A 163 10.28 -10.45 17.24
C GLY A 163 10.09 -10.22 18.73
N ASN A 164 10.53 -11.17 19.57
CA ASN A 164 10.49 -11.00 21.02
C ASN A 164 11.40 -9.83 21.47
N PRO A 165 10.86 -8.86 22.25
CA PRO A 165 11.62 -7.70 22.73
C PRO A 165 12.81 -8.04 23.64
N ASN A 166 12.79 -9.17 24.33
CA ASN A 166 13.89 -9.59 25.23
C ASN A 166 14.97 -10.39 24.51
N TYR A 167 14.69 -10.86 23.30
CA TYR A 167 15.47 -11.87 22.59
C TYR A 167 15.54 -11.55 21.09
N HIS A 168 16.09 -10.38 20.77
CA HIS A 168 16.09 -9.78 19.43
C HIS A 168 16.83 -10.55 18.32
N GLN A 169 17.55 -11.62 18.64
CA GLN A 169 18.33 -12.41 17.68
C GLN A 169 17.95 -13.89 17.70
N ARG A 170 16.74 -14.22 18.14
CA ARG A 170 16.27 -15.60 18.25
C ARG A 170 14.97 -15.78 17.48
N VAL A 171 14.87 -16.94 16.84
CA VAL A 171 13.60 -17.46 16.29
C VAL A 171 13.24 -18.73 17.03
N TRP A 172 11.95 -18.97 17.25
CA TRP A 172 11.44 -20.18 17.87
C TRP A 172 10.60 -20.96 16.87
N TYR A 173 10.43 -22.24 17.16
CA TYR A 173 9.57 -23.12 16.41
C TYR A 173 8.80 -24.06 17.34
N SER A 174 7.52 -24.27 17.04
CA SER A 174 6.68 -25.28 17.71
C SER A 174 7.16 -26.70 17.37
N ASP A 175 6.60 -27.73 17.98
CA ASP A 175 6.69 -29.08 17.44
C ASP A 175 5.84 -29.21 16.15
N ALA A 176 6.17 -30.19 15.29
CA ALA A 176 5.40 -30.44 14.07
C ALA A 176 4.04 -31.04 14.43
N TYR A 177 2.98 -30.56 13.77
CA TYR A 177 1.59 -30.94 14.01
C TYR A 177 1.04 -30.55 15.40
N GLU A 178 1.86 -29.99 16.28
CA GLU A 178 1.49 -29.58 17.64
C GLU A 178 1.77 -28.09 17.79
N ALA A 179 0.85 -27.26 17.30
CA ALA A 179 1.00 -25.79 17.26
C ALA A 179 1.15 -25.14 18.65
N GLU A 180 0.82 -25.89 19.70
CA GLU A 180 0.80 -25.47 21.11
C GLU A 180 2.08 -25.89 21.85
N ASP A 181 2.88 -26.81 21.32
CA ASP A 181 4.13 -27.26 21.95
C ASP A 181 5.33 -26.44 21.47
N TRP A 182 5.82 -25.51 22.30
CA TRP A 182 6.98 -24.66 22.00
C TRP A 182 8.22 -24.98 22.82
N PHE A 183 8.09 -25.82 23.86
CA PHE A 183 9.19 -26.12 24.79
C PHE A 183 9.36 -27.62 25.10
N GLY A 184 8.69 -28.49 24.35
CA GLY A 184 8.85 -29.93 24.36
C GLY A 184 10.09 -30.42 23.60
N ALA A 185 10.13 -31.73 23.32
CA ALA A 185 11.30 -32.38 22.76
C ALA A 185 11.50 -32.11 21.25
N GLY A 186 10.41 -31.85 20.53
CA GLY A 186 10.44 -31.57 19.09
C GLY A 186 10.46 -30.08 18.75
N SER A 187 10.29 -29.19 19.72
CA SER A 187 10.30 -27.74 19.56
C SER A 187 11.65 -27.14 19.96
N GLY A 188 11.82 -25.83 19.77
CA GLY A 188 13.06 -25.17 20.17
C GLY A 188 13.26 -23.79 19.58
N SER A 189 14.53 -23.39 19.50
CA SER A 189 14.92 -22.09 18.95
C SER A 189 16.23 -22.16 18.18
N VAL A 190 16.44 -21.16 17.32
CA VAL A 190 17.68 -20.95 16.57
C VAL A 190 18.13 -19.51 16.77
N ASP A 191 19.39 -19.34 17.14
CA ASP A 191 20.01 -18.02 17.26
C ASP A 191 20.50 -17.53 15.90
N VAL A 192 20.05 -16.34 15.52
CA VAL A 192 20.33 -15.66 14.25
C VAL A 192 21.33 -14.55 14.52
N TYR A 193 22.57 -14.92 14.80
CA TYR A 193 23.59 -13.93 15.14
C TYR A 193 23.89 -12.97 13.98
N SER A 194 23.86 -11.68 14.29
CA SER A 194 24.21 -10.61 13.36
C SER A 194 25.45 -9.87 13.84
N PRO A 195 26.42 -9.59 12.96
CA PRO A 195 27.56 -8.73 13.30
C PRO A 195 27.13 -7.28 13.60
N THR A 196 25.96 -6.84 13.11
CA THR A 196 25.45 -5.47 13.27
C THR A 196 24.49 -5.31 14.45
N THR A 197 24.26 -6.37 15.23
CA THR A 197 23.25 -6.42 16.30
C THR A 197 21.80 -6.16 15.85
N SER A 198 21.54 -6.28 14.54
CA SER A 198 20.22 -6.12 13.93
C SER A 198 19.17 -6.97 14.63
N LYS A 199 17.95 -6.45 14.79
CA LYS A 199 16.86 -7.13 15.48
C LYS A 199 15.99 -7.90 14.48
N THR A 200 15.51 -9.09 14.85
CA THR A 200 14.52 -9.80 14.04
C THR A 200 13.21 -9.02 14.01
N VAL A 201 12.71 -8.76 12.80
CA VAL A 201 11.50 -7.97 12.54
C VAL A 201 10.39 -8.86 12.01
N ALA A 202 10.70 -9.82 11.12
CA ALA A 202 9.70 -10.69 10.54
C ALA A 202 10.24 -12.09 10.23
N ILE A 203 9.34 -13.05 10.15
CA ILE A 203 9.62 -14.40 9.67
C ILE A 203 8.56 -14.81 8.65
N ARG A 204 8.99 -15.38 7.52
CA ARG A 204 8.11 -15.76 6.41
C ARG A 204 8.57 -17.07 5.80
N SER A 205 7.62 -17.90 5.40
CA SER A 205 7.85 -19.05 4.53
C SER A 205 7.83 -18.56 3.08
N LEU A 206 9.01 -18.45 2.45
CA LEU A 206 9.20 -17.89 1.11
C LEU A 206 10.12 -18.78 0.31
N TYR A 207 9.84 -19.00 -0.98
CA TYR A 207 10.66 -19.84 -1.85
C TYR A 207 10.92 -21.25 -1.29
N ASN A 208 9.96 -21.79 -0.54
CA ASN A 208 10.08 -23.07 0.15
C ASN A 208 11.21 -23.12 1.20
N GLU A 209 11.54 -21.96 1.78
CA GLU A 209 12.52 -21.78 2.84
C GLU A 209 11.93 -20.89 3.94
N ILE A 210 12.48 -20.97 5.15
CA ILE A 210 12.17 -20.01 6.20
C ILE A 210 13.12 -18.84 6.04
N VAL A 211 12.56 -17.66 5.84
CA VAL A 211 13.29 -16.41 5.65
C VAL A 211 13.03 -15.50 6.84
N ILE A 212 14.12 -15.06 7.46
CA ILE A 212 14.12 -14.22 8.66
C ILE A 212 14.59 -12.84 8.25
N PHE A 213 13.70 -11.87 8.37
CA PHE A 213 13.98 -10.47 8.12
C PHE A 213 14.40 -9.81 9.43
N LYS A 214 15.58 -9.20 9.42
CA LYS A 214 16.05 -8.30 10.47
C LYS A 214 16.00 -6.87 9.92
N ASP A 215 16.00 -5.87 10.79
CA ASP A 215 15.91 -4.45 10.42
C ASP A 215 16.98 -3.96 9.43
N ARG A 216 18.10 -4.69 9.30
CA ARG A 216 19.18 -4.39 8.33
C ARG A 216 19.61 -5.56 7.45
N GLU A 217 19.24 -6.79 7.76
CA GLU A 217 19.82 -7.98 7.14
C GLU A 217 18.75 -9.06 6.98
N ILE A 218 18.93 -9.94 6.01
CA ILE A 218 18.04 -11.10 5.81
C ILE A 218 18.83 -12.39 5.98
N PHE A 219 18.21 -13.37 6.61
CA PHE A 219 18.76 -14.70 6.86
C PHE A 219 17.80 -15.78 6.39
N ARG A 220 18.30 -17.00 6.25
CA ARG A 220 17.50 -18.19 5.98
C ARG A 220 17.84 -19.28 6.96
N VAL A 221 16.85 -20.09 7.27
CA VAL A 221 17.05 -21.37 7.97
C VAL A 221 17.23 -22.46 6.92
N TYR A 222 18.22 -23.31 7.12
CA TYR A 222 18.40 -24.56 6.38
C TYR A 222 18.39 -25.75 7.35
N GLY A 223 18.20 -26.95 6.81
CA GLY A 223 18.06 -28.19 7.58
C GLY A 223 16.62 -28.70 7.58
N THR A 224 16.47 -30.02 7.78
CA THR A 224 15.16 -30.68 7.72
C THR A 224 14.61 -30.99 9.11
N TYR A 225 15.48 -31.24 10.08
CA TYR A 225 15.13 -31.60 11.44
C TYR A 225 15.63 -30.58 12.46
N PRO A 226 14.99 -30.45 13.64
CA PRO A 226 15.41 -29.55 14.71
C PRO A 226 16.91 -29.61 15.06
N SER A 227 17.50 -30.80 15.07
CA SER A 227 18.92 -31.01 15.36
C SER A 227 19.88 -30.52 14.27
N GLU A 228 19.37 -30.21 13.08
CA GLU A 228 20.14 -29.82 11.90
C GLU A 228 19.88 -28.37 11.48
N PHE A 229 18.96 -27.68 12.15
CA PHE A 229 18.63 -26.30 11.78
C PHE A 229 19.85 -25.40 11.96
N GLY A 230 20.23 -24.77 10.86
CA GLY A 230 21.27 -23.76 10.82
C GLY A 230 20.79 -22.52 10.10
N VAL A 231 21.54 -21.43 10.26
CA VAL A 231 21.21 -20.13 9.65
C VAL A 231 22.32 -19.66 8.71
N SER A 232 21.92 -19.05 7.60
CA SER A 232 22.84 -18.43 6.65
C SER A 232 22.35 -17.04 6.25
N LYS A 233 23.26 -16.07 6.20
CA LYS A 233 22.95 -14.71 5.76
C LYS A 233 22.71 -14.67 4.24
N VAL A 234 21.68 -13.94 3.83
CA VAL A 234 21.39 -13.60 2.43
C VAL A 234 22.27 -12.42 2.01
N ALA A 235 22.75 -12.42 0.77
CA ALA A 235 23.59 -11.33 0.28
C ALA A 235 22.83 -10.00 0.24
N GLY A 236 23.41 -8.96 0.85
CA GLY A 236 22.84 -7.60 0.94
C GLY A 236 22.55 -7.18 2.38
N ASP A 237 22.38 -5.88 2.59
CA ASP A 237 22.25 -5.24 3.90
C ASP A 237 21.04 -4.29 3.93
N PHE A 238 19.90 -4.77 3.42
CA PHE A 238 18.65 -4.02 3.30
C PHE A 238 17.52 -4.80 3.99
N GLY A 239 17.08 -4.32 5.15
CA GLY A 239 16.01 -4.91 5.96
C GLY A 239 14.72 -4.08 5.92
N PRO A 240 13.57 -4.65 6.29
CA PRO A 240 12.30 -3.95 6.29
C PRO A 240 12.12 -3.08 7.55
N VAL A 241 11.29 -2.05 7.43
CA VAL A 241 10.89 -1.18 8.56
C VAL A 241 10.08 -1.94 9.62
N ASN A 242 9.22 -2.87 9.19
CA ASN A 242 8.39 -3.72 10.05
C ASN A 242 7.88 -4.95 9.27
N CYS A 243 7.21 -5.90 9.94
CA CYS A 243 6.69 -7.14 9.32
C CYS A 243 5.49 -6.92 8.37
N PHE A 244 4.72 -5.85 8.55
CA PHE A 244 3.53 -5.52 7.77
C PHE A 244 3.85 -4.85 6.44
N SER A 245 5.07 -4.33 6.30
CA SER A 245 5.57 -3.74 5.06
C SER A 245 6.11 -4.78 4.06
N ILE A 246 6.01 -6.08 4.34
CA ILE A 246 6.56 -7.14 3.47
C ILE A 246 5.45 -7.74 2.62
N VAL A 247 5.60 -7.68 1.30
CA VAL A 247 4.58 -8.13 0.32
C VAL A 247 5.22 -8.99 -0.76
N SER A 248 4.54 -10.09 -1.15
CA SER A 248 4.95 -10.88 -2.31
C SER A 248 4.20 -10.40 -3.55
N ALA A 249 4.91 -10.13 -4.65
CA ALA A 249 4.30 -9.79 -5.92
C ALA A 249 5.11 -10.42 -7.07
N MET A 250 4.41 -11.02 -8.03
CA MET A 250 5.04 -11.80 -9.10
C MET A 250 5.94 -12.90 -8.52
N ASP A 251 7.23 -12.89 -8.85
CA ASP A 251 8.26 -13.85 -8.40
C ASP A 251 9.19 -13.27 -7.32
N GLN A 252 8.89 -12.09 -6.79
CA GLN A 252 9.73 -11.35 -5.85
C GLN A 252 8.97 -10.98 -4.56
N VAL A 253 9.75 -10.73 -3.51
CA VAL A 253 9.23 -10.18 -2.26
C VAL A 253 9.71 -8.75 -2.13
N TYR A 254 8.79 -7.81 -2.05
CA TYR A 254 9.04 -6.38 -1.89
C TYR A 254 8.80 -5.97 -0.46
N TYR A 255 9.53 -4.96 0.00
CA TYR A 255 9.34 -4.39 1.31
C TYR A 255 9.82 -2.95 1.39
N MET A 256 9.32 -2.22 2.38
CA MET A 256 9.77 -0.87 2.67
C MET A 256 11.01 -0.93 3.59
N SER A 257 12.11 -0.31 3.19
CA SER A 257 13.37 -0.22 3.95
C SER A 257 13.57 1.18 4.52
N PRO A 258 14.10 1.32 5.77
CA PRO A 258 14.45 2.62 6.32
C PRO A 258 15.55 3.29 5.47
N GLY A 259 15.24 4.41 4.82
CA GLY A 259 16.21 5.22 4.07
C GLY A 259 16.51 4.78 2.63
N ASP A 260 16.22 3.53 2.26
CA ASP A 260 16.40 3.03 0.88
C ASP A 260 15.10 3.00 0.05
N GLY A 261 13.95 3.27 0.69
CA GLY A 261 12.64 3.19 0.05
C GLY A 261 12.23 1.74 -0.22
N ILE A 262 11.70 1.44 -1.42
CA ILE A 262 11.29 0.09 -1.78
C ILE A 262 12.53 -0.78 -2.06
N CYS A 263 12.65 -1.88 -1.33
CA CYS A 263 13.61 -2.94 -1.56
C CYS A 263 12.92 -4.22 -2.02
N TYR A 264 13.69 -5.14 -2.59
CA TYR A 264 13.20 -6.47 -2.95
C TYR A 264 14.20 -7.57 -2.59
N TYR A 265 13.65 -8.75 -2.39
CA TYR A 265 14.33 -10.02 -2.16
C TYR A 265 13.90 -11.00 -3.26
N ASP A 266 14.88 -11.53 -3.99
CA ASP A 266 14.68 -12.37 -5.19
C ASP A 266 14.91 -13.87 -4.94
N GLY A 267 14.98 -14.30 -3.67
CA GLY A 267 15.34 -15.67 -3.33
C GLY A 267 16.85 -15.93 -3.36
N MET A 268 17.70 -14.93 -3.61
CA MET A 268 19.18 -15.04 -3.54
C MET A 268 19.84 -13.86 -2.84
N ARG A 269 19.31 -12.64 -2.99
CA ARG A 269 19.89 -11.40 -2.48
C ARG A 269 18.83 -10.34 -2.23
N THR A 270 19.22 -9.30 -1.49
CA THR A 270 18.42 -8.09 -1.26
C THR A 270 19.01 -6.89 -1.95
N ARG A 271 18.16 -6.03 -2.50
CA ARG A 271 18.57 -4.77 -3.16
C ARG A 271 17.49 -3.69 -3.03
N PRO A 272 17.87 -2.41 -2.98
CA PRO A 272 16.96 -1.33 -3.33
C PRO A 272 16.46 -1.53 -4.75
N LEU A 273 15.20 -1.18 -4.97
CA LEU A 273 14.61 -1.12 -6.30
C LEU A 273 15.39 -0.15 -7.21
N GLY A 274 15.99 0.89 -6.61
CA GLY A 274 16.89 1.83 -7.30
C GLY A 274 16.17 2.71 -8.32
N ASP A 275 14.87 2.89 -8.16
CA ASP A 275 14.05 3.68 -9.10
C ASP A 275 14.17 5.17 -8.77
N GLU A 276 14.96 5.90 -9.57
CA GLU A 276 15.20 7.34 -9.39
C GLU A 276 13.90 8.15 -9.37
N LYS A 277 12.83 7.63 -9.99
CA LYS A 277 11.50 8.25 -10.02
C LYS A 277 10.92 8.41 -8.61
N LEU A 278 11.18 7.43 -7.73
CA LEU A 278 10.70 7.43 -6.35
C LEU A 278 11.58 8.27 -5.41
N ARG A 279 12.72 8.77 -5.89
CA ARG A 279 13.70 9.47 -5.05
C ARG A 279 13.11 10.71 -4.40
N SER A 280 12.41 11.55 -5.16
CA SER A 280 11.80 12.78 -4.64
C SER A 280 10.76 12.50 -3.55
N PHE A 281 10.05 11.38 -3.67
CA PHE A 281 9.09 10.93 -2.67
C PHE A 281 9.78 10.50 -1.37
N PHE A 282 10.84 9.69 -1.48
CA PHE A 282 11.59 9.20 -0.30
C PHE A 282 12.56 10.21 0.31
N GLU A 283 12.92 11.28 -0.41
CA GLU A 283 13.70 12.41 0.14
C GLU A 283 12.84 13.37 1.00
N ASN A 284 11.53 13.14 1.12
CA ASN A 284 10.67 13.89 2.04
C ASN A 284 11.15 13.70 3.50
N PRO A 285 11.62 14.76 4.19
CA PRO A 285 12.15 14.65 5.54
C PRO A 285 11.08 14.36 6.61
N SER A 286 9.80 14.59 6.30
CA SER A 286 8.68 14.29 7.20
C SER A 286 8.21 12.84 7.10
N LEU A 287 8.67 12.09 6.09
CA LEU A 287 8.18 10.74 5.83
C LEU A 287 8.45 9.82 7.03
N ASN A 288 7.37 9.28 7.62
CA ASN A 288 7.42 8.30 8.70
C ASN A 288 6.94 6.93 8.17
N LEU A 289 7.81 5.93 8.30
CA LEU A 289 7.59 4.56 7.81
C LEU A 289 7.31 3.54 8.92
N GLU A 290 7.29 3.96 10.20
CA GLU A 290 7.13 3.07 11.35
C GLU A 290 5.84 2.23 11.26
N ASN A 291 4.76 2.88 10.83
CA ASN A 291 3.43 2.28 10.69
C ASN A 291 3.11 1.84 9.26
N CYS A 292 4.14 1.73 8.40
CA CYS A 292 3.95 1.31 7.03
C CYS A 292 3.39 -0.12 6.97
N CYS A 293 2.36 -0.32 6.15
CA CYS A 293 1.82 -1.64 5.84
C CYS A 293 1.62 -1.78 4.33
N GLY A 294 1.63 -3.00 3.83
CA GLY A 294 1.55 -3.25 2.39
C GLY A 294 0.65 -4.39 2.00
N VAL A 295 0.21 -4.35 0.73
CA VAL A 295 -0.55 -5.42 0.07
C VAL A 295 -0.22 -5.44 -1.43
N SER A 296 -0.44 -6.57 -2.08
CA SER A 296 -0.24 -6.71 -3.53
C SER A 296 -1.45 -7.32 -4.25
N THR A 297 -1.67 -6.86 -5.48
CA THR A 297 -2.64 -7.46 -6.41
C THR A 297 -2.08 -7.54 -7.83
N GLY A 298 -1.87 -8.77 -8.31
CA GLY A 298 -1.19 -9.02 -9.57
C GLY A 298 0.20 -8.38 -9.60
N ARG A 299 0.39 -7.41 -10.50
CA ARG A 299 1.64 -6.67 -10.70
C ARG A 299 1.78 -5.40 -9.84
N LYS A 300 0.73 -5.02 -9.11
CA LYS A 300 0.72 -3.78 -8.33
C LYS A 300 0.99 -4.08 -6.87
N ILE A 301 1.85 -3.27 -6.27
CA ILE A 301 2.08 -3.24 -4.82
C ILE A 301 1.60 -1.90 -4.27
N TYR A 302 1.06 -1.94 -3.06
CA TYR A 302 0.53 -0.79 -2.34
C TYR A 302 1.23 -0.71 -0.99
N PHE A 303 1.71 0.48 -0.63
CA PHE A 303 2.23 0.77 0.70
C PHE A 303 1.47 1.96 1.30
N ALA A 304 0.83 1.76 2.43
CA ALA A 304 0.33 2.87 3.25
C ALA A 304 1.48 3.44 4.08
N LEU A 305 1.54 4.76 4.20
CA LEU A 305 2.63 5.48 4.84
C LEU A 305 2.16 6.85 5.33
N CYS A 306 2.96 7.48 6.19
CA CYS A 306 2.72 8.80 6.76
C CYS A 306 3.67 9.82 6.10
N GLU A 307 3.17 10.67 5.20
CA GLU A 307 3.94 11.73 4.54
C GLU A 307 4.15 12.95 5.45
N ASP A 308 3.20 13.24 6.35
CA ASP A 308 3.22 14.44 7.21
C ASP A 308 4.01 14.28 8.52
N GLY A 309 4.41 13.05 8.86
CA GLY A 309 5.32 12.74 9.97
C GLY A 309 4.69 12.59 11.35
N ASP A 310 3.36 12.68 11.47
CA ASP A 310 2.63 12.52 12.73
C ASP A 310 2.46 11.05 13.18
N GLY A 311 2.94 10.11 12.36
CA GLY A 311 2.84 8.67 12.59
C GLY A 311 1.52 8.05 12.13
N ILE A 312 0.59 8.83 11.57
CA ILE A 312 -0.68 8.34 11.04
C ILE A 312 -0.54 8.23 9.53
N ASN A 313 -0.85 7.06 8.96
CA ASN A 313 -0.79 6.91 7.51
C ASN A 313 -1.81 7.84 6.85
N ASP A 314 -1.39 8.62 5.85
CA ASP A 314 -2.19 9.65 5.17
C ASP A 314 -2.16 9.47 3.63
N ALA A 315 -1.33 8.54 3.16
CA ALA A 315 -1.14 8.24 1.76
C ALA A 315 -0.91 6.75 1.49
N ILE A 316 -1.25 6.35 0.25
CA ILE A 316 -0.94 5.05 -0.33
C ILE A 316 -0.06 5.26 -1.56
N LEU A 317 1.15 4.68 -1.53
CA LEU A 317 2.02 4.56 -2.70
C LEU A 317 1.68 3.28 -3.47
N GLU A 318 1.13 3.42 -4.67
CA GLU A 318 0.99 2.33 -5.63
C GLU A 318 2.22 2.28 -6.52
N TYR A 319 2.86 1.12 -6.62
CA TYR A 319 3.95 0.87 -7.56
C TYR A 319 3.60 -0.29 -8.49
N ASP A 320 3.80 -0.08 -9.78
CA ASP A 320 3.60 -1.10 -10.80
C ASP A 320 4.93 -1.74 -11.18
N VAL A 321 5.15 -2.99 -10.79
CA VAL A 321 6.47 -3.65 -10.93
C VAL A 321 6.86 -3.89 -12.39
N VAL A 322 5.89 -3.89 -13.31
CA VAL A 322 6.13 -4.11 -14.74
C VAL A 322 6.39 -2.78 -15.46
N LEU A 323 5.55 -1.76 -15.21
CA LEU A 323 5.70 -0.46 -15.85
C LEU A 323 6.77 0.42 -15.21
N LYS A 324 7.22 0.08 -13.99
CA LYS A 324 8.17 0.86 -13.20
C LYS A 324 7.71 2.31 -13.08
N SER A 325 6.46 2.47 -12.68
CA SER A 325 5.77 3.75 -12.48
C SER A 325 5.07 3.71 -11.14
N TYR A 326 4.92 4.87 -10.51
CA TYR A 326 4.18 4.97 -9.25
C TYR A 326 3.07 6.01 -9.30
N MET A 327 2.06 5.82 -8.47
CA MET A 327 0.99 6.77 -8.19
C MET A 327 0.89 6.94 -6.68
N VAL A 328 0.75 8.17 -6.22
CA VAL A 328 0.45 8.45 -4.81
C VAL A 328 -1.01 8.80 -4.67
N TYR A 329 -1.70 8.08 -3.80
CA TYR A 329 -3.06 8.38 -3.41
C TYR A 329 -3.05 9.03 -2.02
N ARG A 330 -3.39 10.31 -1.94
CA ARG A 330 -3.36 11.08 -0.67
C ARG A 330 -4.76 11.29 -0.09
N GLY A 331 -4.82 11.50 1.22
CA GLY A 331 -6.08 11.63 1.96
C GLY A 331 -6.71 10.27 2.25
N ILE A 332 -5.89 9.23 2.38
CA ILE A 332 -6.33 7.87 2.70
C ILE A 332 -5.59 7.42 3.96
N ASN A 333 -6.35 7.14 5.01
CA ASN A 333 -5.79 6.52 6.20
C ASN A 333 -6.02 5.00 6.16
N ALA A 334 -4.95 4.27 5.85
CA ALA A 334 -4.94 2.81 5.88
C ALA A 334 -3.91 2.34 6.91
N ASN A 335 -4.40 1.78 8.02
CA ASN A 335 -3.55 1.27 9.10
C ASN A 335 -3.11 -0.17 8.85
N CYS A 336 -3.92 -0.95 8.14
CA CYS A 336 -3.67 -2.34 7.79
C CYS A 336 -4.38 -2.71 6.48
N PHE A 337 -3.93 -3.77 5.82
CA PHE A 337 -4.58 -4.32 4.63
C PHE A 337 -4.97 -5.78 4.83
N LEU A 338 -6.05 -6.20 4.18
CA LEU A 338 -6.44 -7.60 4.05
C LEU A 338 -6.90 -7.87 2.61
N LYS A 339 -6.31 -8.88 1.98
CA LYS A 339 -6.74 -9.32 0.65
C LYS A 339 -7.77 -10.44 0.79
N ARG A 340 -8.98 -10.23 0.28
CA ARG A 340 -10.10 -11.17 0.42
C ARG A 340 -10.91 -11.23 -0.86
N GLY A 341 -11.14 -12.43 -1.40
CA GLY A 341 -11.99 -12.60 -2.60
C GLY A 341 -11.50 -11.87 -3.86
N GLY A 342 -10.21 -11.53 -3.96
CA GLY A 342 -9.65 -10.72 -5.06
C GLY A 342 -9.75 -9.21 -4.83
N GLU A 343 -10.38 -8.78 -3.74
CA GLU A 343 -10.49 -7.39 -3.31
C GLU A 343 -9.43 -7.06 -2.26
N ILE A 344 -9.16 -5.77 -2.08
CA ILE A 344 -8.32 -5.24 -1.00
C ILE A 344 -9.22 -4.49 -0.04
N LEU A 345 -9.22 -4.94 1.21
CA LEU A 345 -9.81 -4.25 2.34
C LEU A 345 -8.72 -3.54 3.15
N TYR A 346 -9.05 -2.43 3.79
CA TYR A 346 -8.18 -1.80 4.77
C TYR A 346 -8.95 -1.26 5.98
N GLY A 347 -8.31 -1.33 7.15
CA GLY A 347 -8.80 -0.72 8.37
C GLY A 347 -8.26 0.69 8.54
N SER A 348 -9.08 1.58 9.09
CA SER A 348 -8.79 3.01 9.25
C SER A 348 -8.93 3.47 10.71
N SER A 349 -8.34 4.62 11.01
CA SER A 349 -8.33 5.28 12.32
C SER A 349 -9.70 5.82 12.73
N ASP A 350 -10.62 5.97 11.78
CA ASP A 350 -12.01 6.34 12.04
C ASP A 350 -12.91 5.16 12.40
N GLY A 351 -12.35 3.96 12.58
CA GLY A 351 -13.07 2.76 12.99
C GLY A 351 -13.80 2.05 11.85
N LYS A 352 -13.52 2.41 10.58
CA LYS A 352 -14.19 1.83 9.42
C LYS A 352 -13.29 0.89 8.64
N ILE A 353 -13.92 -0.07 7.98
CA ILE A 353 -13.31 -0.95 6.99
C ILE A 353 -13.74 -0.50 5.61
N TYR A 354 -12.74 -0.23 4.78
CA TYR A 354 -12.92 0.22 3.42
C TYR A 354 -12.56 -0.88 2.43
N ARG A 355 -13.27 -0.95 1.32
CA ARG A 355 -12.85 -1.66 0.11
C ARG A 355 -12.22 -0.69 -0.87
N MET A 356 -11.00 -1.00 -1.29
CA MET A 356 -10.22 -0.10 -2.11
C MET A 356 -10.72 -0.06 -3.56
N GLY A 357 -10.99 1.14 -4.07
CA GLY A 357 -11.13 1.40 -5.50
C GLY A 357 -12.41 0.90 -6.21
N THR A 358 -13.50 0.63 -5.48
CA THR A 358 -14.75 0.09 -6.06
C THR A 358 -15.88 1.10 -6.20
N ASP A 359 -16.11 2.01 -5.23
CA ASP A 359 -17.29 2.90 -5.24
C ASP A 359 -17.02 4.31 -4.71
N ARG A 360 -17.77 5.30 -5.22
CA ARG A 360 -17.58 6.73 -4.96
C ARG A 360 -18.02 7.20 -3.55
N THR A 361 -18.40 6.29 -2.65
CA THR A 361 -18.99 6.63 -1.33
C THR A 361 -17.98 7.05 -0.28
N GLY A 362 -16.69 6.73 -0.46
CA GLY A 362 -15.62 7.13 0.45
C GLY A 362 -15.37 8.62 0.52
N ALA A 363 -14.47 8.99 1.44
CA ALA A 363 -14.04 10.38 1.62
C ALA A 363 -13.58 10.98 0.29
N LYS A 364 -14.01 12.22 0.04
CA LYS A 364 -13.64 12.93 -1.18
C LYS A 364 -12.15 13.29 -1.13
N LYS A 365 -11.42 12.99 -2.19
CA LYS A 365 -9.96 13.18 -2.26
C LYS A 365 -9.62 14.28 -3.23
N TYR A 366 -8.63 15.11 -2.89
CA TYR A 366 -8.08 16.06 -3.85
C TYR A 366 -7.31 15.32 -4.94
N ALA A 367 -7.66 15.57 -6.19
CA ALA A 367 -7.13 14.90 -7.36
C ALA A 367 -6.64 15.91 -8.38
N TYR A 368 -5.48 15.63 -8.98
CA TYR A 368 -4.97 16.44 -10.07
C TYR A 368 -4.13 15.64 -11.05
N TRP A 369 -4.10 16.13 -12.27
CA TRP A 369 -3.20 15.74 -13.34
C TRP A 369 -2.49 16.97 -13.88
N ARG A 370 -1.17 16.93 -14.00
CA ARG A 370 -0.39 17.99 -14.65
C ARG A 370 0.21 17.47 -15.95
N THR A 371 0.00 18.16 -17.06
CA THR A 371 0.69 17.82 -18.30
C THR A 371 2.17 18.19 -18.18
N PRO A 372 3.08 17.50 -18.89
CA PRO A 372 4.48 17.85 -18.87
C PRO A 372 4.69 19.29 -19.37
N THR A 373 5.80 19.89 -18.93
CA THR A 373 6.20 21.21 -19.39
C THR A 373 6.77 21.11 -20.80
N HIS A 374 6.21 21.84 -21.78
CA HIS A 374 6.69 21.83 -23.16
C HIS A 374 7.07 23.21 -23.67
N ASP A 375 8.10 23.26 -24.52
CA ASP A 375 8.51 24.44 -25.29
C ASP A 375 8.10 24.37 -26.77
N LEU A 376 7.39 23.30 -27.15
CA LEU A 376 6.95 22.97 -28.52
C LEU A 376 8.10 22.95 -29.54
N GLY A 377 9.31 22.60 -29.09
CA GLY A 377 10.50 22.53 -29.93
C GLY A 377 11.15 23.89 -30.23
N ALA A 378 10.63 24.99 -29.68
CA ALA A 378 11.10 26.34 -29.99
C ALA A 378 11.30 27.19 -28.72
N LYS A 379 12.45 27.05 -28.03
CA LYS A 379 12.72 27.72 -26.74
C LYS A 379 12.65 29.25 -26.76
N TYR A 380 12.88 29.87 -27.91
CA TYR A 380 12.98 31.32 -28.06
C TYR A 380 11.63 32.00 -28.34
N THR A 381 10.60 31.26 -28.76
CA THR A 381 9.31 31.85 -29.15
C THR A 381 8.35 32.00 -27.98
N HIS A 382 7.45 32.98 -28.08
CA HIS A 382 6.33 33.14 -27.18
C HIS A 382 5.16 32.26 -27.63
N LYS A 383 4.53 31.56 -26.68
CA LYS A 383 3.33 30.75 -26.86
C LYS A 383 2.19 31.45 -26.16
N THR A 384 1.08 31.59 -26.87
CA THR A 384 -0.16 32.14 -26.34
C THR A 384 -1.25 31.09 -26.41
N SER A 385 -1.84 30.69 -25.29
CA SER A 385 -3.07 29.89 -25.33
C SER A 385 -4.28 30.79 -25.53
N THR A 386 -5.25 30.29 -26.28
CA THR A 386 -6.52 30.99 -26.49
C THR A 386 -7.66 30.25 -25.82
N VAL A 387 -7.93 29.02 -26.25
CA VAL A 387 -9.12 28.26 -25.86
C VAL A 387 -8.79 26.78 -25.72
N LEU A 388 -9.26 26.19 -24.62
CA LEU A 388 -9.32 24.74 -24.44
C LEU A 388 -10.73 24.23 -24.79
N TYR A 389 -10.79 23.18 -25.60
CA TYR A 389 -11.99 22.43 -25.95
C TYR A 389 -11.89 21.04 -25.35
N ALA A 390 -12.95 20.56 -24.69
CA ALA A 390 -13.01 19.19 -24.17
C ALA A 390 -14.45 18.72 -24.05
N HIS A 391 -14.65 17.42 -23.87
CA HIS A 391 -15.91 16.92 -23.31
C HIS A 391 -15.69 16.53 -21.86
N VAL A 392 -16.58 16.98 -20.98
CA VAL A 392 -16.46 16.76 -19.54
C VAL A 392 -17.77 16.22 -18.98
N LYS A 393 -17.66 15.42 -17.91
CA LYS A 393 -18.78 15.08 -17.04
C LYS A 393 -18.29 14.85 -15.62
N GLY A 394 -19.20 14.86 -14.66
CA GLY A 394 -18.89 14.63 -13.25
C GLY A 394 -19.87 15.31 -12.32
N GLU A 395 -19.48 15.41 -11.04
CA GLU A 395 -20.27 16.04 -10.00
C GLU A 395 -19.40 17.09 -9.29
N GLY A 396 -19.87 18.34 -9.24
CA GLY A 396 -19.15 19.47 -8.64
C GLY A 396 -18.45 20.33 -9.69
N GLU A 397 -17.22 20.77 -9.42
CA GLU A 397 -16.46 21.64 -10.34
C GLU A 397 -15.13 21.00 -10.78
N LEU A 398 -14.71 21.27 -12.01
CA LEU A 398 -13.35 21.02 -12.49
C LEU A 398 -12.61 22.37 -12.57
N SER A 399 -11.42 22.43 -11.97
CA SER A 399 -10.49 23.54 -12.16
C SER A 399 -9.43 23.16 -13.20
N ILE A 400 -9.19 24.07 -14.12
CA ILE A 400 -8.18 23.97 -15.16
C ILE A 400 -7.26 25.17 -15.01
N SER A 401 -5.98 24.91 -14.76
CA SER A 401 -4.96 25.96 -14.79
C SER A 401 -3.98 25.77 -15.94
N ALA A 402 -3.54 26.89 -16.49
CA ALA A 402 -2.51 26.95 -17.52
C ALA A 402 -1.31 27.70 -16.96
N ASP A 403 -0.16 27.03 -16.94
CA ASP A 403 1.12 27.56 -16.49
C ASP A 403 2.02 27.82 -17.69
N PHE A 404 2.41 29.08 -17.85
CA PHE A 404 3.32 29.54 -18.91
C PHE A 404 4.67 30.02 -18.35
N GLY A 405 5.06 29.49 -17.20
CA GLY A 405 6.33 29.73 -16.50
C GLY A 405 6.37 31.05 -15.71
N THR A 406 5.78 32.12 -16.23
CA THR A 406 5.72 33.43 -15.56
C THR A 406 4.34 33.76 -15.00
N ARG A 407 3.29 33.16 -15.57
CA ARG A 407 1.90 33.42 -15.21
C ARG A 407 1.12 32.12 -15.21
N ILE A 408 0.30 31.96 -14.17
CA ILE A 408 -0.69 30.91 -14.06
C ILE A 408 -2.07 31.54 -14.22
N ARG A 409 -2.89 30.97 -15.09
CA ARG A 409 -4.31 31.33 -15.23
C ARG A 409 -5.16 30.15 -14.83
N GLU A 410 -6.18 30.37 -14.01
CA GLU A 410 -7.12 29.34 -13.57
C GLU A 410 -8.53 29.65 -14.09
N LYS A 411 -9.25 28.59 -14.48
CA LYS A 411 -10.67 28.61 -14.80
C LYS A 411 -11.37 27.45 -14.13
N ARG A 412 -12.56 27.69 -13.58
CA ARG A 412 -13.43 26.66 -13.01
C ARG A 412 -14.66 26.48 -13.88
N ILE A 413 -15.08 25.24 -14.03
CA ILE A 413 -16.29 24.87 -14.75
C ILE A 413 -17.14 23.98 -13.84
N VAL A 414 -18.45 24.24 -13.83
CA VAL A 414 -19.43 23.37 -13.17
C VAL A 414 -19.67 22.17 -14.07
N LEU A 415 -19.64 20.97 -13.48
CA LEU A 415 -19.83 19.71 -14.18
C LEU A 415 -21.27 19.24 -14.10
N THR A 416 -21.66 18.44 -15.08
CA THR A 416 -22.94 17.73 -15.14
C THR A 416 -22.69 16.23 -15.27
N GLU A 417 -23.64 15.40 -14.85
CA GLU A 417 -23.55 13.95 -15.00
C GLU A 417 -23.53 13.52 -16.49
N GLU A 418 -24.16 14.29 -17.35
CA GLU A 418 -24.10 14.12 -18.80
C GLU A 418 -22.77 14.64 -19.38
N LEU A 419 -22.27 13.92 -20.39
CA LEU A 419 -21.08 14.32 -21.14
C LEU A 419 -21.39 15.56 -22.00
N THR A 420 -20.82 16.70 -21.61
CA THR A 420 -21.07 17.98 -22.27
C THR A 420 -19.80 18.55 -22.92
N PRO A 421 -19.89 19.10 -24.14
CA PRO A 421 -18.79 19.83 -24.74
C PRO A 421 -18.61 21.18 -24.04
N VAL A 422 -17.37 21.52 -23.68
CA VAL A 422 -17.01 22.77 -23.03
C VAL A 422 -15.97 23.53 -23.84
N ARG A 423 -16.15 24.86 -23.87
CA ARG A 423 -15.20 25.82 -24.47
C ARG A 423 -14.71 26.75 -23.37
N ILE A 424 -13.42 26.67 -23.05
CA ILE A 424 -12.83 27.34 -21.90
C ILE A 424 -11.79 28.35 -22.38
N PRO A 425 -12.11 29.66 -22.40
CA PRO A 425 -11.15 30.71 -22.75
C PRO A 425 -10.09 30.83 -21.67
N ILE A 426 -8.83 30.52 -22.00
CA ILE A 426 -7.70 30.56 -21.08
C ILE A 426 -6.53 31.27 -21.76
N HIS A 427 -6.50 32.60 -21.58
CA HIS A 427 -5.49 33.45 -22.21
C HIS A 427 -4.25 33.60 -21.33
N ALA A 428 -3.19 32.89 -21.70
CA ALA A 428 -1.90 32.92 -21.04
C ALA A 428 -0.77 33.00 -22.08
N LEU A 429 0.37 33.57 -21.69
CA LEU A 429 1.51 33.87 -22.54
C LEU A 429 2.81 33.47 -21.82
N GLY A 430 3.71 32.81 -22.54
CA GLY A 430 5.07 32.50 -22.05
C GLY A 430 5.83 31.59 -22.99
N ARG A 431 7.04 31.16 -22.59
CA ARG A 431 7.94 30.36 -23.45
C ARG A 431 7.77 28.86 -23.31
N THR A 432 7.11 28.44 -22.23
CA THR A 432 6.71 27.06 -21.98
C THR A 432 5.20 27.01 -21.74
N VAL A 433 4.62 25.81 -21.81
CA VAL A 433 3.20 25.56 -21.53
C VAL A 433 3.05 24.26 -20.75
N SER A 434 2.22 24.28 -19.72
CA SER A 434 1.72 23.12 -18.97
C SER A 434 0.27 23.39 -18.53
N TYR A 435 -0.57 22.35 -18.49
CA TYR A 435 -1.93 22.42 -18.00
C TYR A 435 -2.09 21.55 -16.76
N ARG A 436 -2.87 22.00 -15.79
CA ARG A 436 -3.28 21.20 -14.65
C ARG A 436 -4.80 21.07 -14.63
N PHE A 437 -5.28 19.85 -14.53
CA PHE A 437 -6.68 19.52 -14.34
C PHE A 437 -6.84 19.04 -12.90
N CYS A 438 -7.63 19.73 -12.09
CA CYS A 438 -7.85 19.36 -10.69
C CYS A 438 -9.31 19.44 -10.29
N ASN A 439 -9.73 18.55 -9.41
CA ASN A 439 -11.04 18.63 -8.81
C ASN A 439 -11.09 19.77 -7.76
N VAL A 440 -12.29 20.22 -7.44
CA VAL A 440 -12.56 21.27 -6.44
C VAL A 440 -13.41 20.64 -5.34
N ASP A 441 -12.99 20.79 -4.09
CA ASP A 441 -13.68 20.24 -2.91
C ASP A 441 -13.99 18.74 -3.04
N GLY A 442 -13.08 18.02 -3.71
CA GLY A 442 -13.18 16.58 -3.89
C GLY A 442 -14.28 16.15 -4.88
N SER A 443 -14.69 17.04 -5.79
CA SER A 443 -15.57 16.72 -6.92
C SER A 443 -15.05 15.54 -7.76
N THR A 444 -15.95 14.91 -8.50
CA THR A 444 -15.57 13.86 -9.47
C THR A 444 -15.60 14.43 -10.86
N PHE A 445 -14.64 14.05 -11.71
CA PHE A 445 -14.61 14.48 -13.10
C PHE A 445 -14.10 13.39 -14.03
N GLU A 446 -14.55 13.47 -15.28
CA GLU A 446 -13.97 12.82 -16.44
C GLU A 446 -13.72 13.88 -17.51
N ILE A 447 -12.57 13.85 -18.16
CA ILE A 447 -12.22 14.71 -19.29
C ILE A 447 -11.79 13.87 -20.48
N HIS A 448 -12.44 14.13 -21.61
CA HIS A 448 -12.34 13.37 -22.85
C HIS A 448 -11.72 14.25 -23.94
N GLY A 449 -10.57 13.82 -24.45
CA GLY A 449 -9.85 14.42 -25.57
C GLY A 449 -9.71 15.94 -25.53
N PRO A 450 -9.07 16.53 -24.49
CA PRO A 450 -8.85 17.97 -24.46
C PRO A 450 -7.96 18.41 -25.62
N GLN A 451 -8.31 19.55 -26.22
CA GLN A 451 -7.55 20.18 -27.29
C GLN A 451 -7.33 21.64 -26.97
N VAL A 452 -6.11 22.13 -27.15
CA VAL A 452 -5.79 23.53 -26.88
C VAL A 452 -5.17 24.20 -28.10
N ALA A 453 -5.74 25.33 -28.49
CA ALA A 453 -5.17 26.19 -29.52
C ALA A 453 -4.06 27.06 -28.92
N ILE A 454 -2.86 26.95 -29.47
CA ILE A 454 -1.67 27.73 -29.14
C ILE A 454 -1.24 28.52 -30.36
N GLU A 455 -1.06 29.83 -30.19
CA GLU A 455 -0.41 30.69 -31.18
C GLU A 455 1.07 30.84 -30.80
N ILE A 456 1.96 30.73 -31.80
CA ILE A 456 3.40 30.94 -31.60
C ILE A 456 3.83 32.21 -32.32
N ASP A 457 4.42 33.13 -31.55
CA ASP A 457 4.98 34.39 -32.02
C ASP A 457 6.50 34.38 -31.84
N GLU A 458 7.23 34.76 -32.89
CA GLU A 458 8.66 35.04 -32.83
C GLU A 458 8.91 36.43 -32.21
N ASP A 459 10.02 36.57 -31.46
CA ASP A 459 10.46 37.84 -30.87
C ASP A 459 10.72 38.93 -31.93
#